data_AF-A0A387H1P4-F1
#
_entry.id   AF-A0A387H1P4-F1
#
_cell.length_a   1.000
_cell.length_b   1.000
_cell.length_c   1.000
_cell.angle_alpha   90.00
_cell.angle_beta   90.00
_cell.angle_gamma   90.00
#
_symmetry.space_group_name_H-M   'P 1'
#
loop_
_entity.id
_entity.type
_entity.pdbx_description
1 polymer ?
#
loop_
_entity_poly.entity_id
_entity_poly.type
_entity_poly.pdbx_seq_one_letter_code
_entity_poly.pdbx_strand_id
1 'polypeptide(L)' 'MSGCFHCLEVFPVAEICEWIRETREEDELLTAMCPRCGIDAVIGDTSGYAIADVQFLERMRSRWFDI' A
#
# COMPACT_ATOMS: atom_id res chain seq x y z
N MET A 1 10.98 2.25 0.57
CA MET A 1 10.33 0.98 0.15
C MET A 1 8.84 1.11 0.37
N SER A 2 8.04 0.32 -0.33
CA SER A 2 6.60 0.25 -0.15
C SER A 2 6.16 -1.20 -0.06
N GLY A 3 5.17 -1.48 0.79
CA GLY A 3 4.57 -2.79 0.95
C GLY A 3 3.10 -2.75 0.54
N CYS A 4 2.66 -3.77 -0.19
CA CYS A 4 1.23 -3.96 -0.48
C CYS A 4 0.65 -4.99 0.49
N PHE A 5 -0.31 -4.59 1.33
CA PHE A 5 -0.93 -5.51 2.27
C PHE A 5 -2.02 -6.38 1.63
N HIS A 6 -2.33 -6.21 0.35
CA HIS A 6 -3.20 -7.16 -0.38
C HIS A 6 -2.42 -8.39 -0.86
N CYS A 7 -1.32 -8.18 -1.61
CA CYS A 7 -0.52 -9.28 -2.17
C CYS A 7 0.72 -9.65 -1.32
N LEU A 8 0.96 -8.93 -0.22
CA LEU A 8 2.06 -9.14 0.73
C LEU A 8 3.48 -8.91 0.16
N GLU A 9 3.58 -8.24 -0.99
CA GLU A 9 4.84 -7.92 -1.64
C GLU A 9 5.42 -6.59 -1.17
N VAL A 10 6.75 -6.52 -1.09
CA VAL A 10 7.51 -5.31 -0.77
C VAL A 10 8.38 -4.94 -1.97
N PHE A 11 8.33 -3.68 -2.40
CA PHE A 11 8.98 -3.21 -3.62
C PHE A 11 9.57 -1.80 -3.45
N PRO A 12 10.56 -1.43 -4.28
CA PRO A 12 11.06 -0.06 -4.37
C PRO A 12 9.94 0.91 -4.74
N VAL A 13 9.92 2.09 -4.09
CA VAL A 13 8.95 3.16 -4.39
C VAL A 13 9.02 3.60 -5.86
N ALA A 14 10.21 3.52 -6.46
CA ALA A 14 10.44 3.84 -7.87
C ALA A 14 9.68 2.96 -8.86
N GLU A 15 9.12 1.82 -8.42
CA GLU A 15 8.27 0.98 -9.25
C GLU A 15 6.79 1.41 -9.25
N ILE A 16 6.40 2.38 -8.42
CA ILE A 16 5.03 2.91 -8.40
C ILE A 16 4.86 3.89 -9.57
N CYS A 17 4.11 3.46 -10.58
CA CYS A 17 3.87 4.23 -11.80
C CYS A 17 2.50 4.94 -11.81
N GLU A 18 1.59 4.55 -10.93
CA GLU A 18 0.20 4.98 -10.95
C GLU A 18 -0.26 5.38 -9.53
N TRP A 19 -0.99 6.49 -9.47
CA TRP A 19 -1.49 7.09 -8.25
C TRP A 19 -2.95 7.48 -8.47
N ILE A 20 -3.84 7.01 -7.59
CA ILE A 20 -5.25 7.36 -7.62
C ILE A 20 -5.50 8.60 -6.77
N ARG A 21 -6.34 9.50 -7.26
CA ARG A 21 -6.78 10.68 -6.50
C ARG A 21 -7.99 10.33 -5.66
N GLU A 22 -7.91 10.60 -4.36
CA GLU A 22 -9.05 10.38 -3.48
C GLU A 22 -10.09 11.49 -3.68
N THR A 23 -11.30 11.11 -4.11
CA THR A 23 -12.34 12.08 -4.53
C THR A 23 -13.09 12.71 -3.35
N ARG A 24 -12.75 12.34 -2.12
CA ARG A 24 -13.52 12.69 -0.91
C ARG A 24 -12.87 13.78 -0.07
N GLU A 25 -11.69 14.25 -0.44
CA GLU A 25 -10.94 15.24 0.32
C GLU A 25 -10.81 16.55 -0.47
N GLU A 26 -10.82 17.67 0.26
CA GLU A 26 -10.58 19.00 -0.31
C GLU A 26 -9.10 19.17 -0.70
N ASP A 27 -8.23 18.38 -0.07
CA ASP A 27 -6.80 18.29 -0.37
C ASP A 27 -6.51 17.24 -1.46
N GLU A 28 -5.42 17.45 -2.19
CA GLU A 28 -4.95 16.49 -3.20
C GLU A 28 -4.33 15.24 -2.54
N LEU A 29 -5.14 14.41 -1.91
CA LEU A 29 -4.69 13.10 -1.45
C LEU A 29 -4.56 12.13 -2.62
N LEU A 30 -3.40 11.47 -2.66
CA LEU A 30 -3.08 10.45 -3.64
C LEU A 30 -2.74 9.15 -2.92
N THR A 31 -3.26 8.05 -3.45
CA THR A 31 -2.92 6.70 -2.99
C THR A 31 -2.19 5.94 -4.10
N ALA A 32 -1.08 5.31 -3.76
CA ALA A 32 -0.25 4.55 -4.71
C ALA A 32 -0.94 3.25 -5.13
N MET A 33 -0.88 2.93 -6.42
CA MET A 33 -1.29 1.63 -6.94
C MET A 33 -0.15 0.63 -6.83
N CYS A 34 -0.45 -0.58 -6.31
CA CYS A 34 0.51 -1.66 -6.23
C CYS A 34 0.94 -2.12 -7.65
N PRO A 35 2.24 -2.09 -8.00
CA PRO A 35 2.72 -2.50 -9.31
C PRO A 35 2.70 -4.02 -9.53
N ARG A 36 2.32 -4.80 -8.51
CA ARG A 36 2.23 -6.27 -8.57
C ARG A 36 0.81 -6.77 -8.79
N CYS A 37 -0.16 -6.21 -8.06
CA CYS A 37 -1.54 -6.69 -8.10
C CYS A 37 -2.57 -5.63 -8.52
N GLY A 38 -2.15 -4.38 -8.76
CA GLY A 38 -3.05 -3.32 -9.25
C GLY A 38 -4.11 -2.89 -8.26
N ILE A 39 -3.84 -2.92 -6.96
CA ILE A 39 -4.74 -2.43 -5.90
C ILE A 39 -4.05 -1.32 -5.11
N ASP A 40 -4.83 -0.35 -4.65
CA ASP A 40 -4.51 0.81 -3.83
C ASP A 40 -4.26 0.49 -2.33
N ALA A 41 -3.69 -0.69 -2.05
CA ALA A 41 -3.43 -1.19 -0.70
C ALA A 41 -1.94 -1.07 -0.32
N VAL A 42 -1.34 0.10 -0.58
CA VAL A 42 0.11 0.33 -0.47
C VAL A 42 0.44 1.20 0.75
N ILE A 43 1.44 0.78 1.53
CA ILE A 43 1.97 1.52 2.68
C ILE A 43 3.46 1.79 2.43
N GLY A 44 3.90 3.04 2.58
CA GLY A 44 5.31 3.42 2.47
C GLY A 44 6.07 3.28 3.79
N ASP A 45 7.38 3.06 3.74
CA ASP A 45 8.24 3.00 4.93
C ASP A 45 8.34 4.33 5.71
N THR A 46 8.04 5.45 5.07
CA THR A 46 7.93 6.76 5.74
C THR A 46 6.68 6.89 6.62
N SER A 47 5.75 5.94 6.58
CA SER A 47 4.54 5.97 7.41
C SER A 47 4.80 5.67 8.88
N GLY A 48 6.01 5.21 9.23
CA GLY A 48 6.35 4.73 10.58
C GLY A 48 5.84 3.32 10.89
N TYR A 49 5.31 2.58 9.90
CA TYR A 49 4.90 1.18 10.07
C TYR A 49 5.95 0.21 9.55
N ALA A 50 5.97 -1.00 10.12
CA ALA A 50 6.92 -2.05 9.78
C ALA A 50 6.57 -2.76 8.46
N ILE A 51 6.61 -2.04 7.33
CA ILE A 51 6.23 -2.60 6.02
C ILE A 51 7.12 -3.75 5.51
N ALA A 52 8.33 -3.88 6.06
CA ALA A 52 9.24 -5.00 5.77
C ALA A 52 8.96 -6.25 6.62
N ASP A 53 8.10 -6.13 7.64
CA ASP A 53 7.61 -7.26 8.42
C ASP A 53 6.39 -7.86 7.71
N VAL A 54 6.56 -9.06 7.15
CA VAL A 54 5.46 -9.78 6.47
C VAL A 54 4.28 -10.01 7.41
N GLN A 55 4.51 -10.23 8.71
CA GLN A 55 3.42 -10.43 9.66
C GLN A 55 2.59 -9.16 9.86
N PHE A 56 3.21 -7.98 9.75
CA PHE A 56 2.47 -6.73 9.74
C PHE A 56 1.55 -6.64 8.52
N LEU A 57 2.06 -6.92 7.32
CA LEU A 57 1.24 -6.92 6.11
C LEU A 57 0.11 -7.95 6.17
N GLU A 58 0.36 -9.16 6.71
CA GLU A 58 -0.67 -10.18 6.92
C GLU A 58 -1.79 -9.72 7.86
N ARG A 59 -1.45 -9.05 8.97
CA ARG A 59 -2.46 -8.47 9.88
C ARG A 59 -3.31 -7.42 9.20
N MET A 60 -2.69 -6.55 8.38
CA MET A 60 -3.40 -5.55 7.59
C MET A 60 -4.29 -6.22 6.53
N ARG A 61 -3.81 -7.27 5.87
CA ARG A 61 -4.61 -8.04 4.91
C ARG A 61 -5.87 -8.60 5.55
N SER A 62 -5.70 -9.30 6.67
CA SER A 62 -6.81 -9.92 7.40
C SER A 62 -7.83 -8.88 7.86
N ARG A 63 -7.37 -7.71 8.34
CA ARG A 63 -8.25 -6.66 8.87
C ARG A 63 -9.06 -5.91 7.81
N TRP A 64 -8.57 -5.79 6.57
CA TRP A 64 -9.21 -5.01 5.50
C TRP A 64 -9.85 -5.83 4.39
N PHE A 65 -9.38 -7.05 4.15
CA PHE A 65 -9.85 -7.89 3.05
C PHE A 65 -10.60 -9.15 3.52
N ASP A 66 -10.65 -9.45 4.83
CA ASP A 66 -11.29 -10.65 5.40
C ASP A 66 -10.87 -11.97 4.68
N ILE A 67 -9.58 -12.09 4.33
CA ILE A 67 -8.96 -13.28 3.68
C ILE A 67 -8.00 -13.97 4.64
#